data_AF-A0A6V7IAK0-F1
#
_entry.id   AF-A0A6V7IAK0-F1
#
_cell.length_a   1.000
_cell.length_b   1.000
_cell.length_c   1.000
_cell.angle_alpha   90.00
_cell.angle_beta   90.00
_cell.angle_gamma   90.00
#
_symmetry.space_group_name_H-M   'P 1'
#
loop_
_entity.id
_entity.type
_entity.pdbx_description
1 polymer ?
#
loop_
_entity_poly.entity_id
_entity_poly.type
_entity_poly.pdbx_seq_one_letter_code
_entity_poly.pdbx_strand_id
1 'polypeptide(L)' 'DQGPHIYQTCPSANFFDCKAMAIGARSQGARTYLEKHLNEFLGSTVDELIKHGLRALRDTLPNELDLSVK' A
#
# COMPACT_ATOMS: atom_id res chain seq x y z
N ASP A 1 17.32 -6.66 -15.39
CA ASP A 1 16.82 -5.80 -14.31
C ASP A 1 15.90 -4.72 -14.85
N GLN A 2 14.59 -4.85 -14.59
CA GLN A 2 13.52 -4.01 -15.18
C GLN A 2 12.99 -2.95 -14.18
N GLY A 3 13.75 -2.63 -13.12
CA GLY A 3 13.36 -1.69 -12.08
C GLY A 3 12.73 -2.36 -10.84
N PRO A 4 12.01 -1.59 -10.00
CA PRO A 4 11.32 -2.12 -8.82
C PRO A 4 10.10 -2.97 -9.20
N HIS A 5 9.92 -4.11 -8.53
CA HIS A 5 8.79 -5.02 -8.73
C HIS A 5 8.20 -5.45 -7.38
N ILE A 6 6.87 -5.57 -7.32
CA ILE A 6 6.16 -6.08 -6.14
C ILE A 6 5.36 -7.30 -6.56
N TYR A 7 5.57 -8.41 -5.85
CA TYR A 7 4.82 -9.65 -6.05
C TYR A 7 4.06 -10.00 -4.79
N GLN A 8 2.76 -10.28 -4.93
CA GLN A 8 1.98 -10.91 -3.88
C GLN A 8 1.94 -12.42 -4.15
N THR A 9 2.49 -13.19 -3.22
CA THR A 9 2.37 -14.65 -3.24
C THR A 9 1.19 -15.09 -2.37
N CYS A 10 0.50 -16.14 -2.81
CA CYS A 10 -0.58 -16.78 -2.07
C CYS A 10 -0.15 -18.20 -1.66
N PRO A 11 -0.63 -18.70 -0.50
CA PRO A 11 -0.36 -20.08 -0.07
C PRO A 11 -0.79 -21.15 -1.09
N SER A 12 -1.70 -20.81 -2.01
CA SER A 12 -2.13 -21.65 -3.13
C SER A 12 -1.10 -21.77 -4.27
N ALA A 13 0.15 -21.39 -4.03
CA ALA A 13 1.23 -21.32 -5.02
C ALA A 13 0.96 -20.36 -6.20
N ASN A 14 0.02 -19.42 -6.05
CA ASN A 14 -0.22 -18.36 -7.03
C ASN A 14 0.62 -17.14 -6.68
N PHE A 15 1.01 -16.36 -7.70
CA PHE A 15 1.63 -15.06 -7.52
C PHE A 15 0.99 -14.02 -8.45
N PHE A 16 0.99 -12.76 -8.01
CA PHE A 16 0.45 -11.64 -8.75
C PHE A 16 1.48 -10.52 -8.84
N ASP A 17 1.75 -10.04 -10.05
CA ASP A 17 2.53 -8.81 -10.27
C ASP A 17 1.67 -7.60 -9.96
N CYS A 18 2.14 -6.75 -9.05
CA CYS A 18 1.37 -5.68 -8.45
C CYS A 18 2.11 -4.35 -8.56
N LYS A 19 1.38 -3.28 -8.86
CA LYS A 19 1.91 -1.91 -8.76
C LYS A 19 1.92 -1.41 -7.31
N ALA A 20 0.96 -1.86 -6.51
CA ALA A 20 0.87 -1.62 -5.07
C ALA A 20 0.04 -2.72 -4.42
N MET A 21 0.27 -3.02 -3.15
CA MET A 21 -0.43 -4.07 -2.42
C MET A 21 -0.53 -3.75 -0.92
N ALA A 22 -1.61 -4.19 -0.28
CA ALA A 22 -1.74 -4.20 1.16
C ALA A 22 -2.29 -5.54 1.65
N ILE A 23 -1.74 -6.05 2.75
CA ILE A 23 -2.05 -7.38 3.33
C ILE A 23 -2.40 -7.25 4.82
N GLY A 24 -3.00 -8.29 5.40
CA GLY A 24 -3.33 -8.35 6.82
C GLY A 24 -4.74 -7.87 7.17
N ALA A 25 -4.99 -7.68 8.46
CA ALA A 25 -6.31 -7.27 8.97
C ALA A 25 -6.66 -5.84 8.52
N ARG A 26 -7.91 -5.62 8.11
CA ARG A 26 -8.42 -4.32 7.60
C ARG A 26 -7.61 -3.72 6.43
N SER A 27 -6.84 -4.55 5.70
CA SER A 27 -6.08 -4.11 4.53
C SER A 27 -6.94 -3.57 3.39
N GLN A 28 -8.26 -3.81 3.41
CA GLN A 28 -9.18 -3.25 2.42
C GLN A 28 -9.14 -1.72 2.39
N GLY A 29 -9.05 -1.05 3.55
CA GLY A 29 -8.96 0.41 3.61
C GLY A 29 -7.70 0.94 2.91
N ALA A 30 -6.55 0.33 3.21
CA ALA A 30 -5.29 0.62 2.52
C ALA A 30 -5.38 0.36 1.02
N ARG A 31 -5.96 -0.76 0.58
CA ARG A 31 -6.13 -1.06 -0.86
C ARG A 31 -6.95 -0.01 -1.57
N THR A 32 -8.09 0.42 -0.98
CA THR A 32 -8.90 1.51 -1.54
C THR A 32 -8.10 2.80 -1.70
N TYR A 33 -7.26 3.16 -0.72
CA TYR A 33 -6.38 4.33 -0.82
C TYR A 33 -5.38 4.17 -1.98
N LEU A 34 -4.71 3.02 -2.07
CA LEU A 34 -3.72 2.75 -3.11
C LEU A 34 -4.34 2.72 -4.51
N GLU A 35 -5.51 2.11 -4.68
CA GLU A 35 -6.26 2.08 -5.94
C GLU A 35 -6.61 3.49 -6.43
N LYS A 36 -7.02 4.37 -5.51
CA LYS A 36 -7.37 5.76 -5.82
C LYS A 36 -6.19 6.59 -6.31
N HIS A 37 -4.98 6.36 -5.79
CA HIS A 37 -3.79 7.17 -6.09
C HIS A 37 -2.77 6.45 -7.00
N LEU A 38 -3.14 5.30 -7.57
CA LEU A 38 -2.22 4.43 -8.31
C LEU A 38 -1.47 5.13 -9.45
N ASN A 39 -2.14 6.06 -10.13
CA ASN A 39 -1.58 6.80 -11.26
C ASN A 39 -0.51 7.82 -10.84
N GLU A 40 -0.46 8.20 -9.56
CA GLU A 40 0.47 9.19 -9.02
C GLU A 40 1.85 8.57 -8.75
N PHE A 41 1.92 7.25 -8.54
CA PHE A 41 3.15 6.58 -8.06
C PHE A 41 4.31 6.64 -9.04
N LEU A 42 4.05 6.60 -10.35
CA LEU A 42 5.11 6.64 -11.37
C LEU A 42 5.88 7.96 -11.38
N GLY A 43 5.22 9.07 -11.02
CA GLY A 43 5.83 10.40 -10.91
C GLY A 43 6.27 10.77 -9.50
N SER A 44 5.98 9.91 -8.52
CA SER A 44 6.25 10.20 -7.12
C SER A 44 7.73 10.00 -6.77
N THR A 45 8.26 10.92 -5.99
CA THR A 45 9.54 10.76 -5.29
C THR A 45 9.44 9.69 -4.20
N VAL A 46 10.59 9.22 -3.70
CA VAL A 46 10.64 8.25 -2.59
C VAL A 46 9.88 8.78 -1.36
N ASP A 47 10.03 10.05 -1.02
CA ASP A 47 9.33 10.66 0.13
C ASP A 47 7.80 10.71 -0.07
N GLU A 48 7.34 10.92 -1.30
CA GLU A 48 5.91 10.89 -1.62
C GLU A 48 5.35 9.47 -1.53
N LEU A 49 6.08 8.47 -2.03
CA LEU A 49 5.71 7.06 -1.88
C LEU A 49 5.62 6.65 -0.41
N ILE A 50 6.58 7.09 0.43
CA ILE A 50 6.53 6.87 1.88
C ILE A 50 5.26 7.49 2.48
N LYS A 51 4.93 8.75 2.11
CA LYS A 51 3.70 9.41 2.57
C LYS A 51 2.43 8.66 2.14
N HIS A 52 2.37 8.16 0.90
CA HIS A 52 1.25 7.33 0.45
C HIS A 52 1.12 6.05 1.28
N GLY A 53 2.24 5.39 1.58
CA GLY A 53 2.26 4.21 2.46
C GLY A 53 1.70 4.50 3.85
N LEU A 54 2.15 5.59 4.50
CA LEU A 54 1.65 5.99 5.82
C LEU A 54 0.17 6.36 5.83
N ARG A 55 -0.30 7.06 4.79
CA ARG A 55 -1.71 7.42 4.64
C ARG A 55 -2.59 6.19 4.41
N ALA A 56 -2.14 5.26 3.56
CA ALA A 56 -2.83 3.99 3.35
C ALA A 56 -2.94 3.19 4.66
N LEU A 57 -1.87 3.15 5.47
CA LEU A 57 -1.86 2.46 6.75
C LEU A 57 -2.79 3.10 7.78
N ARG A 58 -2.89 4.44 7.82
CA ARG A 58 -3.82 5.14 8.71
C ARG A 58 -5.27 4.69 8.47
N ASP A 59 -5.64 4.45 7.21
CA ASP A 59 -6.99 3.99 6.84
C ASP A 59 -7.24 2.52 7.24
N THR A 60 -6.26 1.83 7.85
CA THR A 60 -6.42 0.49 8.45
C THR A 60 -6.65 0.51 9.96
N LEU A 61 -6.56 1.69 10.59
CA LEU A 61 -6.76 1.86 12.02
C LEU A 61 -8.27 1.79 12.38
N PRO A 62 -8.62 1.35 13.61
CA PRO A 62 -9.95 1.60 14.17
C PRO A 62 -10.23 3.10 14.25
N ASN A 63 -11.51 3.49 14.15
CA ASN A 63 -11.93 4.89 14.21
C ASN A 63 -11.48 5.66 15.47
N GLU A 64 -11.10 4.95 16.54
CA GLU A 64 -10.66 5.53 17.83
C GLU A 64 -9.14 5.72 17.94
N LEU A 65 -8.37 5.33 16.92
CA LEU A 65 -6.91 5.38 16.94
C LEU A 65 -6.38 6.27 15.81
N ASP A 66 -5.63 7.30 16.19
CA ASP A 66 -4.94 8.18 15.25
C ASP A 66 -3.47 7.76 15.09
N LEU A 67 -2.93 7.96 13.89
CA LEU A 67 -1.53 7.64 13.62
C LEU A 67 -0.64 8.73 14.22
N SER A 68 -0.07 8.50 15.41
CA SER A 68 0.80 9.46 16.09
C SER A 68 2.29 9.14 15.94
N VAL A 69 3.11 10.19 15.96
CA VAL A 69 4.57 10.08 16.12
C VAL A 69 4.81 9.84 17.61
N LYS A 70 5.41 8.70 17.97
CA LYS A 70 5.90 8.47 19.33
C LYS A 70 7.18 9.25 19.58
#